data_AF-M0CUZ9-F1
#
_entry.id   AF-M0CUZ9-F1
#
_cell.length_a   1.000
_cell.length_b   1.000
_cell.length_c   1.000
_cell.angle_alpha   90.00
_cell.angle_beta   90.00
_cell.angle_gamma   90.00
#
_symmetry.space_group_name_H-M   'P 1'
#
loop_
_entity.id
_entity.type
_entity.pdbx_description
1 polymer ?
#
loop_
_entity_poly.entity_id
_entity_poly.type
_entity_poly.pdbx_seq_one_letter_code
_entity_poly.pdbx_strand_id
1 'polypeptide(L)'
;MNAQSGLGFVFTDDDPFVGVDLDDCRDVETGNGDLWAVSIVDRLDSYTEVSPSGTGYHVIIEGTLPDGGNRTGDLELYESARFFTMTGDQIAETADDVYERADALTQIHTEHFGASDHEQDTETESTSNGLDDDELRTKATSAANGEKFDRLYRGETSGYDSHSEADMALSSILAFWSGGDNAQVDRLFRESGLYRPKWDEVHFADGSTYGEKTIERAIRGTSEFYEPSTRTDHQQTESTENAQQATRAEPAPQVESPASRDEAHLERIATLTAELEAVATENERLQAELQAERTRRQKFEQRVEALTRDQTQQSNGSILDWFRR
;
A
#
# COMPACT_ATOMS: atom_id res chain seq x y z
N MET A 1 36.65 -5.60 9.19
CA MET A 1 35.66 -6.25 10.06
C MET A 1 34.57 -5.22 10.25
N ASN A 2 33.47 -5.29 9.50
CA ASN A 2 32.41 -4.28 9.60
C ASN A 2 31.16 -4.95 10.17
N ALA A 3 31.11 -5.08 11.49
CA ALA A 3 29.84 -5.23 12.18
C ALA A 3 29.22 -3.83 12.20
N GLN A 4 28.19 -3.57 11.38
CA GLN A 4 27.37 -2.38 11.58
C GLN A 4 26.67 -2.57 12.94
N SER A 5 27.19 -1.88 13.95
CA SER A 5 26.56 -1.79 15.26
C SER A 5 25.49 -0.72 15.16
N GLY A 6 24.22 -1.13 14.99
CA GLY A 6 23.06 -0.26 15.13
C GLY A 6 22.49 -0.35 16.54
N LEU A 7 21.90 0.73 17.03
CA LEU A 7 21.09 0.70 18.25
C LEU A 7 19.70 0.19 17.88
N GLY A 8 19.14 -0.69 18.71
CA GLY A 8 17.78 -1.17 18.55
C GLY A 8 16.94 -0.76 19.75
N PHE A 9 15.71 -0.30 19.50
CA PHE A 9 14.71 -0.08 20.54
C PHE A 9 13.61 -1.12 20.39
N VAL A 10 13.28 -1.85 21.46
CA VAL A 10 12.25 -2.90 21.46
C VAL A 10 10.99 -2.34 22.09
N PHE A 11 9.88 -2.39 21.37
CA PHE A 11 8.55 -2.02 21.89
C PHE A 11 7.97 -3.19 22.70
N THR A 12 7.40 -2.87 23.86
CA THR A 12 6.88 -3.81 24.85
C THR A 12 5.57 -3.32 25.41
N ASP A 13 4.73 -4.24 25.87
CA ASP A 13 3.41 -3.92 26.44
C ASP A 13 3.49 -3.03 27.72
N ASP A 14 4.68 -2.87 28.31
CA ASP A 14 4.93 -2.07 29.52
C ASP A 14 5.43 -0.64 29.23
N ASP A 15 5.75 -0.30 27.97
CA ASP A 15 6.20 1.04 27.58
C ASP A 15 5.11 1.82 26.80
N PRO A 16 5.10 3.16 26.89
CA PRO A 16 4.03 3.96 26.32
C PRO A 16 4.24 4.24 24.83
N PHE A 17 5.15 3.56 24.13
CA PHE A 17 5.60 3.98 22.81
C PHE A 17 4.94 3.19 21.69
N VAL A 18 4.58 3.91 20.62
CA VAL A 18 4.17 3.33 19.34
C VAL A 18 5.17 3.76 18.27
N GLY A 19 5.71 2.78 17.55
CA GLY A 19 6.52 2.98 16.37
C GLY A 19 5.65 2.96 15.10
N VAL A 20 5.79 3.99 14.28
CA VAL A 20 5.18 4.09 12.96
C VAL A 20 6.29 3.99 11.92
N ASP A 21 6.23 2.97 11.07
CA ASP A 21 7.18 2.72 9.99
C ASP A 21 6.57 3.12 8.65
N LEU A 22 7.28 3.98 7.92
CA LEU A 22 6.89 4.49 6.61
C LEU A 22 7.94 4.05 5.58
N ASP A 23 7.65 2.99 4.83
CA ASP A 23 8.56 2.38 3.87
C ASP A 23 8.48 3.03 2.48
N ASP A 24 9.58 2.92 1.73
CA ASP A 24 9.74 3.30 0.30
C ASP A 24 9.12 4.65 -0.11
N CYS A 25 9.14 5.63 0.80
CA CYS A 25 8.45 6.91 0.64
C CYS A 25 9.41 8.10 0.65
N ARG A 26 10.72 7.88 0.61
CA ARG A 26 11.75 8.93 0.62
C ARG A 26 12.77 8.74 -0.49
N ASP A 27 12.96 9.76 -1.30
CA ASP A 27 14.03 9.82 -2.29
C ASP A 27 15.38 10.07 -1.59
N VAL A 28 16.32 9.13 -1.74
CA VAL A 28 17.62 9.17 -1.05
C VAL A 28 18.52 10.31 -1.52
N GLU A 29 18.40 10.75 -2.77
CA GLU A 29 19.25 11.80 -3.34
C GLU A 29 18.81 13.21 -2.91
N THR A 30 17.50 13.43 -2.86
CA THR A 30 16.88 14.73 -2.59
C THR A 30 16.45 14.88 -1.13
N GLY A 31 16.17 13.76 -0.46
CA GLY A 31 15.62 13.72 0.89
C GLY A 31 14.12 14.02 0.97
N ASN A 32 13.44 14.18 -0.17
CA ASN A 32 12.03 14.48 -0.21
C ASN A 32 11.19 13.23 0.07
N GLY A 33 10.16 13.41 0.90
CA GLY A 33 9.15 12.38 1.15
C GLY A 33 7.98 12.47 0.16
N ASP A 34 7.34 11.34 -0.09
CA ASP A 34 6.04 11.27 -0.75
C ASP A 34 4.98 12.00 0.08
N LEU A 35 3.99 12.59 -0.60
CA LEU A 35 2.97 13.43 0.03
C LEU A 35 2.18 12.70 1.12
N TRP A 36 1.93 11.40 0.95
CA TRP A 36 1.20 10.61 1.94
C TRP A 36 2.01 10.42 3.23
N ALA A 37 3.31 10.17 3.10
CA ALA A 37 4.22 9.99 4.23
C ALA A 37 4.46 11.31 4.95
N VAL A 38 4.71 12.40 4.21
CA VAL A 38 4.83 13.75 4.78
C VAL A 38 3.55 14.13 5.53
N SER A 39 2.37 13.84 4.98
CA SER A 39 1.11 14.11 5.68
C SER A 39 0.98 13.35 7.00
N ILE A 40 1.49 12.11 7.09
CA ILE A 40 1.46 11.32 8.34
C ILE A 40 2.45 11.91 9.34
N VAL A 41 3.68 12.18 8.90
CA VAL A 41 4.74 12.79 9.74
C VAL A 41 4.26 14.13 10.32
N ASP A 42 3.67 15.01 9.49
CA ASP A 42 3.17 16.31 9.92
C ASP A 42 2.00 16.21 10.91
N ARG A 43 1.13 15.21 10.76
CA ARG A 43 -0.02 14.99 11.66
C ARG A 43 0.41 14.41 12.99
N LEU A 44 1.40 13.52 12.98
CA LEU A 44 1.96 12.95 14.18
C LEU A 44 2.88 13.94 14.88
N ASP A 45 3.59 14.83 14.18
CA ASP A 45 4.45 15.90 14.74
C ASP A 45 5.17 15.46 16.03
N SER A 46 5.96 14.40 15.89
CA SER A 46 6.70 13.75 16.97
C SER A 46 8.07 13.34 16.45
N TYR A 47 8.93 12.81 17.33
CA TYR A 47 10.26 12.34 16.94
C TYR A 47 10.22 11.51 15.66
N THR A 48 10.92 11.99 14.64
CA THR A 48 10.99 11.36 13.32
C THR A 48 12.44 11.28 12.87
N GLU A 49 12.86 10.11 12.42
CA GLU A 49 14.19 9.85 11.87
C GLU A 49 14.13 9.15 10.51
N VAL A 50 15.19 9.30 9.72
CA VAL A 50 15.37 8.54 8.49
C VAL A 50 15.62 7.07 8.83
N SER A 51 14.92 6.14 8.16
CA SER A 51 15.09 4.71 8.39
C SER A 51 16.49 4.22 7.95
N PRO A 52 16.97 3.04 8.41
CA PRO A 52 18.31 2.55 8.06
C PRO A 52 18.57 2.36 6.56
N SER A 53 17.53 2.10 5.77
CA SER A 53 17.64 2.00 4.31
C SER A 53 17.86 3.37 3.65
N GLY A 54 17.49 4.47 4.32
CA GLY A 54 17.47 5.82 3.78
C GLY A 54 16.23 6.14 2.93
N THR A 55 15.38 5.15 2.67
CA THR A 55 14.22 5.24 1.77
C THR A 55 12.90 5.46 2.48
N GLY A 56 12.91 5.53 3.81
CA GLY A 56 11.70 5.68 4.63
C GLY A 56 11.92 6.49 5.89
N TYR A 57 10.92 6.50 6.76
CA TYR A 57 10.93 7.21 8.04
C TYR A 57 10.45 6.30 9.18
N HIS A 58 11.05 6.47 10.36
CA HIS A 58 10.46 6.01 11.60
C HIS A 58 9.90 7.21 12.36
N VAL A 59 8.64 7.14 12.78
CA VAL A 59 8.05 8.09 13.74
C VAL A 59 7.82 7.36 15.05
N ILE A 60 8.20 7.96 16.17
CA ILE A 60 7.94 7.43 17.52
C ILE A 60 7.02 8.40 18.23
N ILE A 61 5.94 7.88 18.81
CA ILE A 61 4.97 8.64 19.60
C ILE A 61 4.70 7.96 20.94
N GLU A 62 4.15 8.71 21.89
CA GLU A 62 3.50 8.12 23.06
C GLU A 62 2.01 7.85 22.75
N GLY A 63 1.50 6.68 23.11
CA GLY A 63 0.11 6.30 22.90
C GLY A 63 -0.15 4.81 23.05
N THR A 64 -1.36 4.42 22.64
CA THR A 64 -1.77 3.01 22.54
C THR A 64 -2.33 2.81 21.15
N LEU A 65 -1.90 1.74 20.49
CA LEU A 65 -2.38 1.42 19.16
C LEU A 65 -3.85 0.99 19.25
N PRO A 66 -4.76 1.58 18.45
CA PRO A 66 -6.13 1.08 18.41
C PRO A 66 -6.20 -0.35 17.92
N ASP A 67 -7.20 -1.10 18.39
CA ASP A 67 -7.45 -2.46 17.92
C ASP A 67 -7.71 -2.46 16.40
N GLY A 68 -7.11 -3.41 15.67
CA GLY A 68 -7.36 -3.57 14.25
C GLY A 68 -6.14 -3.94 13.43
N GLY A 69 -6.16 -3.53 12.16
CA GLY A 69 -5.03 -3.72 11.26
C GLY A 69 -3.88 -2.79 11.62
N ASN A 70 -2.65 -3.29 11.56
CA ASN A 70 -1.46 -2.51 11.88
C ASN A 70 -0.46 -2.43 10.71
N ARG A 71 -0.83 -2.93 9.53
CA ARG A 71 0.00 -2.87 8.31
C ARG A 71 -0.85 -2.81 7.05
N THR A 72 -0.60 -1.80 6.22
CA THR A 72 -1.29 -1.60 4.93
C THR A 72 -0.34 -0.92 3.95
N GLY A 73 -0.04 -1.60 2.83
CA GLY A 73 1.02 -1.15 1.92
C GLY A 73 2.33 -0.94 2.67
N ASP A 74 2.84 0.28 2.56
CA ASP A 74 4.13 0.75 3.12
C ASP A 74 3.97 1.52 4.45
N LEU A 75 2.81 1.40 5.11
CA LEU A 75 2.55 1.93 6.46
C LEU A 75 2.42 0.77 7.46
N GLU A 76 3.24 0.77 8.50
CA GLU A 76 3.19 -0.19 9.60
C GLU A 76 3.16 0.49 10.98
N LEU A 77 2.43 -0.08 11.93
CA LEU A 77 2.26 0.42 13.29
C LEU A 77 2.58 -0.68 14.32
N TYR A 78 3.39 -0.36 15.33
CA TYR A 78 3.83 -1.31 16.34
C TYR A 78 3.86 -0.70 17.74
N GLU A 79 3.14 -1.31 18.69
CA GLU A 79 3.26 -0.99 20.12
C GLU A 79 4.00 -2.08 20.92
N SER A 80 4.17 -3.29 20.36
CA SER A 80 4.92 -4.36 21.02
C SER A 80 5.49 -5.41 20.07
N ALA A 81 6.31 -6.31 20.62
CA ALA A 81 6.88 -7.51 19.96
C ALA A 81 7.76 -7.24 18.72
N ARG A 82 8.09 -5.98 18.43
CA ARG A 82 9.00 -5.56 17.38
C ARG A 82 10.06 -4.62 17.91
N PHE A 83 11.13 -4.48 17.14
CA PHE A 83 12.18 -3.53 17.43
C PHE A 83 12.40 -2.64 16.21
N PHE A 84 12.66 -1.36 16.44
CA PHE A 84 13.18 -0.45 15.44
C PHE A 84 14.69 -0.36 15.56
N THR A 85 15.35 -0.27 14.40
CA THR A 85 16.75 0.14 14.37
C THR A 85 16.79 1.66 14.40
N MET A 86 17.38 2.21 15.46
CA MET A 86 17.47 3.65 15.69
C MET A 86 18.66 4.22 14.92
N THR A 87 18.42 5.16 14.01
CA THR A 87 19.48 5.82 13.24
C THR A 87 19.99 7.08 13.93
N GLY A 88 19.11 7.78 14.65
CA GLY A 88 19.37 9.11 15.19
C GLY A 88 19.47 10.20 14.11
N ASP A 89 19.20 9.87 12.84
CA ASP A 89 19.22 10.82 11.72
C ASP A 89 17.88 11.56 11.66
N GLN A 90 17.68 12.43 12.65
CA GLN A 90 16.44 13.15 12.87
C GLN A 90 16.13 14.13 11.73
N ILE A 91 14.85 14.18 11.33
CA ILE A 91 14.36 15.18 10.37
C ILE A 91 14.32 16.57 11.03
N ALA A 92 15.00 17.55 10.45
CA ALA A 92 15.18 18.87 11.06
C ALA A 92 13.87 19.69 11.20
N GLU A 93 12.83 19.33 10.45
CA GLU A 93 11.54 20.04 10.43
C GLU A 93 10.48 19.38 11.35
N THR A 94 10.80 18.26 12.00
CA THR A 94 9.91 17.57 12.94
C THR A 94 10.31 17.84 14.39
N ALA A 95 9.42 17.50 15.32
CA ALA A 95 9.68 17.53 16.74
C ALA A 95 11.02 16.86 17.16
N ASP A 96 11.64 17.43 18.19
CA ASP A 96 12.89 16.98 18.82
C ASP A 96 12.71 16.02 19.98
N ASP A 97 11.46 15.76 20.36
CA ASP A 97 11.10 14.82 21.42
C ASP A 97 9.93 13.94 20.99
N VAL A 98 9.71 12.87 21.75
CA VAL A 98 8.56 12.00 21.57
C VAL A 98 7.36 12.66 22.26
N TYR A 99 6.24 12.76 21.55
CA TYR A 99 5.02 13.36 22.07
C TYR A 99 3.84 12.39 22.05
N GLU A 100 2.91 12.60 22.99
CA GLU A 100 1.63 11.91 23.01
C GLU A 100 0.74 12.36 21.84
N ARG A 101 0.28 11.39 21.04
CA ARG A 101 -0.45 11.63 19.78
C ARG A 101 -1.63 10.71 19.59
N ALA A 102 -2.31 10.34 20.68
CA ALA A 102 -3.44 9.41 20.67
C ALA A 102 -4.53 9.78 19.64
N ASP A 103 -4.94 11.05 19.57
CA ASP A 103 -5.99 11.50 18.63
C ASP A 103 -5.55 11.38 17.16
N ALA A 104 -4.33 11.82 16.86
CA ALA A 104 -3.77 11.77 15.50
C ALA A 104 -3.52 10.31 15.06
N LEU A 105 -2.96 9.49 15.95
CA LEU A 105 -2.79 8.05 15.74
C LEU A 105 -4.13 7.37 15.47
N THR A 106 -5.16 7.66 16.28
CA THR A 106 -6.50 7.10 16.09
C THR A 106 -7.07 7.48 14.72
N GLN A 107 -6.94 8.74 14.32
CA GLN A 107 -7.45 9.20 13.03
C GLN A 107 -6.73 8.55 11.85
N ILE A 108 -5.39 8.49 11.89
CA ILE A 108 -4.58 7.79 10.89
C ILE A 108 -4.97 6.31 10.85
N HIS A 109 -5.14 5.70 12.02
CA HIS A 109 -5.51 4.30 12.11
C HIS A 109 -6.89 4.06 11.45
N THR A 110 -7.90 4.86 11.77
CA THR A 110 -9.22 4.76 11.16
C THR A 110 -9.19 5.02 9.65
N GLU A 111 -8.40 5.97 9.16
CA GLU A 111 -8.33 6.26 7.71
C GLU A 111 -7.66 5.15 6.91
N HIS A 112 -6.64 4.51 7.47
CA HIS A 112 -5.81 3.52 6.76
C HIS A 112 -6.23 2.07 7.03
N PHE A 113 -6.83 1.82 8.19
CA PHE A 113 -7.24 0.48 8.65
C PHE A 113 -8.74 0.37 8.94
N GLY A 114 -9.43 1.51 9.11
CA GLY A 114 -10.87 1.56 9.34
C GLY A 114 -11.67 1.32 8.06
N ALA A 115 -12.10 0.07 7.89
CA ALA A 115 -13.35 -0.31 7.23
C ALA A 115 -13.73 -1.66 7.87
N SER A 116 -14.80 -1.85 8.66
CA SER A 116 -16.07 -1.10 8.75
C SER A 116 -16.66 -1.24 10.17
N ASP A 117 -16.76 -0.15 10.94
CA ASP A 117 -17.71 -0.06 12.07
C ASP A 117 -19.09 0.33 11.53
N HIS A 118 -19.60 -0.48 10.61
CA HIS A 118 -21.03 -0.73 10.62
C HIS A 118 -21.23 -1.88 11.60
N GLU A 119 -21.42 -1.51 12.87
CA GLU A 119 -22.37 -2.21 13.73
C GLU A 119 -23.73 -2.23 13.00
N GLN A 120 -23.89 -3.16 12.08
CA GLN A 120 -25.16 -3.82 11.94
C GLN A 120 -24.98 -5.19 12.57
N ASP A 121 -25.65 -5.35 13.72
CA ASP A 121 -26.40 -6.56 14.01
C ASP A 121 -27.19 -6.97 12.73
N THR A 122 -26.53 -7.70 11.84
CA THR A 122 -27.17 -8.48 10.79
C THR A 122 -26.39 -9.77 10.70
N GLU A 123 -26.90 -10.74 11.45
CA GLU A 123 -27.16 -12.09 10.97
C GLU A 123 -26.44 -12.43 9.66
N THR A 124 -25.41 -13.27 9.75
CA THR A 124 -24.66 -13.86 8.65
C THR A 124 -25.61 -14.46 7.60
N GLU A 125 -26.05 -13.66 6.63
CA GLU A 125 -26.70 -14.18 5.43
C GLU A 125 -25.61 -14.63 4.46
N SER A 126 -25.49 -15.95 4.38
CA SER A 126 -24.66 -16.71 3.44
C SER A 126 -24.69 -16.13 2.01
N THR A 127 -23.65 -15.41 1.61
CA THR A 127 -23.40 -15.00 0.22
C THR A 127 -22.89 -16.17 -0.61
N SER A 128 -23.68 -17.26 -0.67
CA SER A 128 -23.37 -18.38 -1.56
C SER A 128 -23.89 -18.06 -2.95
N ASN A 129 -23.01 -18.08 -3.96
CA ASN A 129 -23.41 -17.96 -5.36
C ASN A 129 -24.06 -19.24 -5.92
N GLY A 130 -24.36 -20.23 -5.06
CA GLY A 130 -25.06 -21.46 -5.41
C GLY A 130 -24.23 -22.50 -6.18
N LEU A 131 -22.93 -22.28 -6.37
CA LEU A 131 -22.03 -23.29 -6.90
C LEU A 131 -21.65 -24.30 -5.81
N ASP A 132 -21.69 -25.58 -6.14
CA ASP A 132 -21.05 -26.59 -5.29
C ASP A 132 -19.52 -26.62 -5.48
N ASP A 133 -18.83 -27.25 -4.52
CA ASP A 133 -17.37 -27.28 -4.46
C ASP A 133 -16.76 -27.97 -5.72
N ASP A 134 -17.44 -28.97 -6.31
CA ASP A 134 -16.98 -29.69 -7.51
C ASP A 134 -17.14 -28.86 -8.79
N GLU A 135 -18.29 -28.18 -8.92
CA GLU A 135 -18.58 -27.24 -10.00
C GLU A 135 -17.63 -26.06 -9.98
N LEU A 136 -17.33 -25.52 -8.80
CA LEU A 136 -16.38 -24.45 -8.61
C LEU A 136 -14.99 -24.86 -9.10
N ARG A 137 -14.47 -26.02 -8.67
CA ARG A 137 -13.17 -26.54 -9.12
C ARG A 137 -13.12 -26.74 -10.63
N THR A 138 -14.19 -27.29 -11.21
CA THR A 138 -14.28 -27.53 -12.65
C THR A 138 -14.25 -26.23 -13.43
N LYS A 139 -15.02 -25.22 -13.00
CA LYS A 139 -15.08 -23.90 -13.62
C LYS A 139 -13.76 -23.14 -13.46
N ALA A 140 -13.19 -23.12 -12.27
CA ALA A 140 -11.91 -22.48 -11.98
C ALA A 140 -10.76 -23.09 -12.82
N THR A 141 -10.74 -24.43 -12.96
CA THR A 141 -9.75 -25.13 -13.81
C THR A 141 -9.94 -24.84 -15.30
N SER A 142 -11.18 -24.64 -15.75
CA SER A 142 -11.51 -24.40 -17.17
C SER A 142 -11.39 -22.93 -17.60
N ALA A 143 -11.12 -22.03 -16.65
CA ALA A 143 -11.04 -20.60 -16.89
C ALA A 143 -9.75 -20.21 -17.65
N ALA A 144 -9.71 -18.97 -18.15
CA ALA A 144 -8.53 -18.45 -18.86
C ALA A 144 -7.25 -18.46 -18.00
N ASN A 145 -7.39 -18.36 -16.68
CA ASN A 145 -6.33 -18.47 -15.67
C ASN A 145 -6.29 -19.85 -14.97
N GLY A 146 -6.95 -20.86 -15.53
CA GLY A 146 -7.13 -22.17 -14.90
C GLY A 146 -5.85 -22.96 -14.66
N GLU A 147 -4.81 -22.77 -15.48
CA GLU A 147 -3.49 -23.38 -15.25
C GLU A 147 -2.81 -22.88 -13.95
N LYS A 148 -3.06 -21.60 -13.59
CA LYS A 148 -2.58 -21.02 -12.33
C LYS A 148 -3.32 -21.64 -11.14
N PHE A 149 -4.64 -21.75 -11.24
CA PHE A 149 -5.48 -22.40 -10.24
C PHE A 149 -5.06 -23.86 -10.04
N ASP A 150 -4.98 -24.64 -11.11
CA ASP A 150 -4.69 -26.07 -11.08
C ASP A 150 -3.32 -26.39 -10.45
N ARG A 151 -2.30 -25.57 -10.76
CA ARG A 151 -0.97 -25.64 -10.14
C ARG A 151 -1.02 -25.42 -8.64
N LEU A 152 -1.62 -24.29 -8.22
CA LEU A 152 -1.75 -23.95 -6.80
C LEU A 152 -2.59 -24.98 -6.05
N TYR A 153 -3.69 -25.44 -6.64
CA TYR A 153 -4.60 -26.39 -6.02
C TYR A 153 -3.93 -27.76 -5.79
N ARG A 154 -2.94 -28.14 -6.60
CA ARG A 154 -2.10 -29.33 -6.38
C ARG A 154 -0.97 -29.13 -5.37
N GLY A 155 -0.80 -27.92 -4.83
CA GLY A 155 0.27 -27.60 -3.88
C GLY A 155 1.57 -27.14 -4.52
N GLU A 156 1.59 -26.83 -5.82
CA GLU A 156 2.79 -26.33 -6.48
C GLU A 156 2.93 -24.81 -6.31
N THR A 157 3.92 -24.38 -5.52
CA THR A 157 4.18 -22.96 -5.22
C THR A 157 5.13 -22.29 -6.21
N SER A 158 5.44 -22.93 -7.34
CA SER A 158 6.38 -22.43 -8.34
C SER A 158 5.91 -21.11 -8.94
N GLY A 159 6.67 -20.03 -8.71
CA GLY A 159 6.36 -18.68 -9.16
C GLY A 159 5.93 -17.72 -8.04
N TYR A 160 6.01 -18.14 -6.78
CA TYR A 160 5.80 -17.30 -5.60
C TYR A 160 7.06 -17.32 -4.72
N ASP A 161 7.35 -16.18 -4.09
CA ASP A 161 8.54 -16.03 -3.24
C ASP A 161 8.35 -16.70 -1.89
N SER A 162 7.10 -16.90 -1.46
CA SER A 162 6.77 -17.60 -0.23
C SER A 162 5.52 -18.48 -0.33
N HIS A 163 5.44 -19.45 0.58
CA HIS A 163 4.25 -20.30 0.69
C HIS A 163 3.00 -19.50 1.08
N SER A 164 3.15 -18.47 1.91
CA SER A 164 2.04 -17.58 2.30
C SER A 164 1.51 -16.75 1.13
N GLU A 165 2.38 -16.38 0.19
CA GLU A 165 1.98 -15.69 -1.03
C GLU A 165 1.19 -16.63 -1.96
N ALA A 166 1.61 -17.90 -2.06
CA ALA A 166 0.85 -18.93 -2.76
C ALA A 166 -0.51 -19.21 -2.09
N ASP A 167 -0.56 -19.26 -0.76
CA ASP A 167 -1.80 -19.42 0.02
C ASP A 167 -2.78 -18.27 -0.27
N MET A 168 -2.29 -17.02 -0.29
CA MET A 168 -3.11 -15.84 -0.61
C MET A 168 -3.61 -15.88 -2.05
N ALA A 169 -2.73 -16.21 -3.01
CA ALA A 169 -3.09 -16.29 -4.41
C ALA A 169 -4.16 -17.35 -4.69
N LEU A 170 -4.09 -18.52 -4.04
CA LEU A 170 -5.14 -19.53 -4.14
C LEU A 170 -6.44 -19.04 -3.49
N SER A 171 -6.35 -18.42 -2.31
CA SER A 171 -7.50 -17.91 -1.58
C SER A 171 -8.24 -16.81 -2.35
N SER A 172 -7.55 -15.91 -3.06
CA SER A 172 -8.19 -14.90 -3.93
C SER A 172 -8.90 -15.52 -5.12
N ILE A 173 -8.34 -16.57 -5.73
CA ILE A 173 -9.03 -17.29 -6.82
C ILE A 173 -10.30 -17.95 -6.29
N LEU A 174 -10.21 -18.62 -5.14
CA LEU A 174 -11.37 -19.25 -4.49
C LEU A 174 -12.42 -18.22 -4.05
N ALA A 175 -12.01 -17.07 -3.55
CA ALA A 175 -12.91 -15.97 -3.16
C ALA A 175 -13.72 -15.47 -4.36
N PHE A 176 -13.07 -15.21 -5.49
CA PHE A 176 -13.75 -14.84 -6.74
C PHE A 176 -14.82 -15.87 -7.12
N TRP A 177 -14.48 -17.16 -7.12
CA TRP A 177 -15.38 -18.22 -7.60
C TRP A 177 -16.48 -18.61 -6.61
N SER A 178 -16.27 -18.43 -5.32
CA SER A 178 -17.24 -18.77 -4.25
C SER A 178 -18.27 -17.67 -4.00
N GLY A 179 -18.15 -16.52 -4.66
CA GLY A 179 -19.02 -15.38 -4.37
C GLY A 179 -18.73 -14.73 -3.01
N GLY A 180 -17.53 -14.95 -2.45
CA GLY A 180 -17.17 -14.49 -1.11
C GLY A 180 -17.67 -15.38 0.03
N ASP A 181 -18.11 -16.61 -0.26
CA ASP A 181 -18.45 -17.59 0.79
C ASP A 181 -17.18 -18.09 1.51
N ASN A 182 -16.92 -17.51 2.68
CA ASN A 182 -15.80 -17.85 3.56
C ASN A 182 -15.70 -19.35 3.84
N ALA A 183 -16.83 -20.01 4.10
CA ALA A 183 -16.86 -21.42 4.46
C ALA A 183 -16.54 -22.30 3.24
N GLN A 184 -16.99 -21.90 2.05
CA GLN A 184 -16.63 -22.59 0.82
C GLN A 184 -15.15 -22.43 0.47
N VAL A 185 -14.58 -21.22 0.65
CA VAL A 185 -13.14 -21.00 0.48
C VAL A 185 -12.34 -21.89 1.43
N ASP A 186 -12.70 -21.95 2.72
CA ASP A 186 -12.01 -22.78 3.71
C ASP A 186 -12.04 -24.27 3.35
N ARG A 187 -13.21 -24.82 2.99
CA ARG A 187 -13.34 -26.23 2.58
C ARG A 187 -12.45 -26.56 1.38
N LEU A 188 -12.50 -25.71 0.35
CA LEU A 188 -11.71 -25.90 -0.88
C LEU A 188 -10.21 -25.73 -0.64
N PHE A 189 -9.81 -24.81 0.24
CA PHE A 189 -8.40 -24.65 0.60
C PHE A 189 -7.87 -25.88 1.33
N ARG A 190 -8.66 -26.45 2.26
CA ARG A 190 -8.30 -27.67 2.99
C ARG A 190 -8.17 -28.90 2.09
N GLU A 191 -8.90 -28.93 0.98
CA GLU A 191 -8.77 -29.98 -0.05
C GLU A 191 -7.58 -29.76 -1.00
N SER A 192 -6.93 -28.60 -0.97
CA SER A 192 -5.78 -28.30 -1.81
C SER A 192 -4.50 -28.91 -1.27
N GLY A 193 -3.50 -29.04 -2.15
CA GLY A 193 -2.15 -29.44 -1.77
C GLY A 193 -1.36 -28.38 -0.97
N LEU A 194 -1.91 -27.16 -0.78
CA LEU A 194 -1.29 -26.11 0.04
C LEU A 194 -1.70 -26.18 1.51
N TYR A 195 -2.68 -26.99 1.86
CA TYR A 195 -3.14 -27.13 3.25
C TYR A 195 -2.02 -27.64 4.16
N ARG A 196 -1.91 -27.00 5.33
CA ARG A 196 -0.88 -27.26 6.34
C ARG A 196 -1.38 -26.90 7.75
N PRO A 197 -0.80 -27.46 8.83
CA PRO A 197 -1.23 -27.17 10.21
C PRO A 197 -1.31 -25.68 10.56
N LYS A 198 -0.40 -24.88 9.96
CA LYS A 198 -0.42 -23.41 10.07
C LYS A 198 -1.78 -22.79 9.73
N TRP A 199 -2.57 -23.40 8.84
CA TRP A 199 -3.90 -22.90 8.50
C TRP A 199 -4.82 -22.75 9.72
N ASP A 200 -4.70 -23.66 10.69
CA ASP A 200 -5.51 -23.70 11.92
C ASP A 200 -4.79 -23.10 13.14
N GLU A 201 -3.57 -22.58 12.97
CA GLU A 201 -2.83 -21.94 14.05
C GLU A 201 -3.40 -20.56 14.33
N VAL A 202 -3.67 -20.26 15.60
CA VAL A 202 -4.01 -18.90 16.05
C VAL A 202 -2.78 -18.02 15.86
N HIS A 203 -2.92 -17.01 15.02
CA HIS A 203 -1.80 -16.19 14.55
C HIS A 203 -1.98 -14.70 14.85
N PHE A 204 -3.15 -14.31 15.33
CA PHE A 204 -3.54 -12.91 15.54
C PHE A 204 -4.03 -12.71 16.98
N ALA A 205 -3.88 -11.47 17.47
CA ALA A 205 -4.23 -11.10 18.84
C ALA A 205 -5.74 -11.22 19.14
N ASP A 206 -6.58 -11.11 18.11
CA ASP A 206 -8.04 -11.30 18.17
C ASP A 206 -8.45 -12.79 18.32
N GLY A 207 -7.48 -13.71 18.34
CA GLY A 207 -7.71 -15.15 18.44
C GLY A 207 -8.01 -15.82 17.10
N SER A 208 -8.02 -15.09 15.99
CA SER A 208 -8.21 -15.68 14.66
C SER A 208 -7.02 -16.51 14.21
N THR A 209 -7.33 -17.54 13.42
CA THR A 209 -6.35 -18.39 12.76
C THR A 209 -5.73 -17.73 11.54
N TYR A 210 -4.59 -18.24 11.09
CA TYR A 210 -3.99 -17.81 9.82
C TYR A 210 -4.91 -18.04 8.63
N GLY A 211 -5.63 -19.16 8.59
CA GLY A 211 -6.60 -19.46 7.53
C GLY A 211 -7.71 -18.43 7.49
N GLU A 212 -8.35 -18.15 8.63
CA GLU A 212 -9.45 -17.18 8.73
C GLU A 212 -9.05 -15.80 8.21
N LYS A 213 -7.91 -15.25 8.65
CA LYS A 213 -7.45 -13.95 8.15
C LYS A 213 -6.99 -13.97 6.71
N THR A 214 -6.48 -15.10 6.21
CA THR A 214 -6.10 -15.23 4.79
C THR A 214 -7.34 -15.18 3.91
N ILE A 215 -8.42 -15.86 4.31
CA ILE A 215 -9.71 -15.83 3.62
C ILE A 215 -10.33 -14.43 3.67
N GLU A 216 -10.37 -13.82 4.86
CA GLU A 216 -10.92 -12.47 5.06
C GLU A 216 -10.22 -11.45 4.13
N ARG A 217 -8.87 -11.49 4.10
CA ARG A 217 -8.07 -10.63 3.22
C ARG A 217 -8.31 -10.92 1.74
N ALA A 218 -8.41 -12.20 1.37
CA ALA A 218 -8.66 -12.59 -0.01
C ALA A 218 -10.02 -12.09 -0.52
N ILE A 219 -11.07 -12.18 0.30
CA ILE A 219 -12.42 -11.69 -0.03
C ILE A 219 -12.42 -10.16 -0.08
N ARG A 220 -11.85 -9.48 0.92
CA ARG A 220 -11.76 -8.00 0.95
C ARG A 220 -10.96 -7.45 -0.24
N GLY A 221 -9.91 -8.15 -0.66
CA GLY A 221 -9.08 -7.78 -1.81
C GLY A 221 -9.71 -8.11 -3.17
N THR A 222 -10.84 -8.83 -3.21
CA THR A 222 -11.52 -9.23 -4.44
C THR A 222 -12.61 -8.21 -4.78
N SER A 223 -12.41 -7.42 -5.83
CA SER A 223 -13.33 -6.35 -6.24
C SER A 223 -14.53 -6.83 -7.07
N GLU A 224 -14.46 -8.04 -7.62
CA GLU A 224 -15.51 -8.64 -8.44
C GLU A 224 -15.68 -10.12 -8.07
N PHE A 225 -16.93 -10.60 -8.04
CA PHE A 225 -17.24 -11.98 -7.72
C PHE A 225 -17.92 -12.69 -8.89
N TYR A 226 -17.73 -14.00 -9.01
CA TYR A 226 -18.42 -14.80 -10.01
C TYR A 226 -19.90 -14.94 -9.65
N GLU A 227 -20.75 -14.29 -10.44
CA GLU A 227 -22.18 -14.52 -10.44
C GLU A 227 -22.53 -15.51 -11.56
N PRO A 228 -23.03 -16.73 -11.27
CA PRO A 228 -23.53 -17.61 -12.30
C PRO A 228 -24.71 -16.92 -12.98
N SER A 229 -24.53 -16.56 -14.25
CA SER A 229 -25.60 -15.98 -15.04
C SER A 229 -26.76 -16.97 -15.04
N THR A 230 -27.86 -16.64 -14.36
CA THR A 230 -29.10 -17.39 -14.49
C THR A 230 -29.53 -17.23 -15.94
N ARG A 231 -29.18 -18.23 -16.75
CA ARG A 231 -29.62 -18.31 -18.14
C ARG A 231 -31.09 -18.71 -18.11
N THR A 232 -31.96 -17.79 -17.68
CA THR A 232 -33.39 -17.90 -17.92
C THR A 232 -33.59 -17.49 -19.38
N ASP A 233 -33.70 -18.51 -20.21
CA ASP A 233 -34.07 -18.43 -21.61
C ASP A 233 -35.49 -17.82 -21.71
N HIS A 234 -35.61 -16.52 -21.97
CA HIS A 234 -36.85 -15.94 -22.50
C HIS A 234 -36.58 -14.72 -23.39
N GLN A 235 -36.57 -15.03 -24.69
CA GLN A 235 -36.96 -14.24 -25.86
C GLN A 235 -37.25 -12.74 -25.71
N GLN A 236 -36.57 -11.98 -26.56
CA GLN A 236 -37.04 -10.76 -27.24
C GLN A 236 -38.56 -10.56 -27.23
N THR A 237 -39.01 -9.42 -26.70
CA THR A 237 -40.03 -8.60 -27.37
C THR A 237 -39.79 -7.12 -27.07
N GLU A 238 -39.53 -6.37 -28.15
CA GLU A 238 -39.74 -4.92 -28.20
C GLU A 238 -41.22 -4.63 -27.95
N SER A 239 -41.55 -3.63 -27.11
CA SER A 239 -42.77 -2.83 -27.29
C SER A 239 -42.63 -1.47 -26.62
N THR A 240 -42.72 -0.45 -27.46
CA THR A 240 -42.97 0.96 -27.17
C THR A 240 -44.34 1.21 -26.52
N GLU A 241 -44.47 2.40 -25.93
CA GLU A 241 -45.70 3.18 -25.65
C GLU A 241 -46.41 3.12 -24.28
N ASN A 242 -46.10 4.16 -23.47
CA ASN A 242 -46.97 5.32 -23.12
C ASN A 242 -47.96 5.29 -21.92
N ALA A 243 -48.05 6.50 -21.31
CA ALA A 243 -49.14 7.12 -20.54
C ALA A 243 -49.19 7.02 -18.99
N GLN A 244 -48.65 8.08 -18.36
CA GLN A 244 -49.31 9.00 -17.41
C GLN A 244 -50.37 8.46 -16.42
N GLN A 245 -50.10 8.59 -15.11
CA GLN A 245 -50.97 9.38 -14.21
C GLN A 245 -50.30 9.71 -12.87
N ALA A 246 -50.54 10.93 -12.41
CA ALA A 246 -49.99 11.55 -11.22
C ALA A 246 -50.83 11.29 -9.96
N THR A 247 -50.18 11.12 -8.81
CA THR A 247 -50.69 11.57 -7.51
C THR A 247 -49.54 12.11 -6.65
N ARG A 248 -49.88 13.11 -5.84
CA ARG A 248 -49.01 14.09 -5.18
C ARG A 248 -48.89 13.77 -3.69
N ALA A 249 -47.68 13.72 -3.14
CA ALA A 249 -47.39 13.93 -1.71
C ALA A 249 -45.90 14.32 -1.48
N GLU A 250 -45.71 15.55 -0.98
CA GLU A 250 -44.65 16.22 -0.18
C GLU A 250 -43.13 15.87 -0.28
N PRO A 251 -42.23 16.86 -0.06
CA PRO A 251 -40.85 16.81 -0.55
C PRO A 251 -39.86 16.19 0.44
N ALA A 252 -39.09 15.22 -0.04
CA ALA A 252 -37.87 14.69 0.58
C ALA A 252 -36.62 15.39 -0.03
N PRO A 253 -35.46 15.42 0.65
CA PRO A 253 -34.33 16.26 0.28
C PRO A 253 -33.73 15.84 -1.07
N GLN A 254 -33.24 16.82 -1.83
CA GLN A 254 -32.76 16.62 -3.20
C GLN A 254 -31.55 15.68 -3.24
N VAL A 255 -31.77 14.46 -3.71
CA VAL A 255 -30.69 13.56 -4.14
C VAL A 255 -30.45 13.86 -5.62
N GLU A 256 -29.26 14.38 -5.94
CA GLU A 256 -28.80 14.58 -7.31
C GLU A 256 -28.92 13.28 -8.12
N SER A 257 -29.43 13.39 -9.35
CA SER A 257 -29.65 12.24 -10.21
C SER A 257 -28.34 11.49 -10.53
N PRO A 258 -28.38 10.17 -10.77
CA PRO A 258 -27.20 9.41 -11.18
C PRO A 258 -26.52 10.01 -12.42
N ALA A 259 -27.31 10.50 -13.38
CA ALA A 259 -26.80 11.12 -14.61
C ALA A 259 -26.01 12.42 -14.37
N SER A 260 -26.37 13.22 -13.35
CA SER A 260 -25.62 14.44 -12.98
C SER A 260 -24.33 14.13 -12.23
N ARG A 261 -24.22 12.98 -11.56
CA ARG A 261 -22.99 12.54 -10.89
C ARG A 261 -21.97 12.02 -11.88
N ASP A 262 -22.42 11.28 -12.89
CA ASP A 262 -21.56 10.79 -13.97
C ASP A 262 -20.94 11.93 -14.78
N GLU A 263 -21.71 13.00 -15.03
CA GLU A 263 -21.23 14.18 -15.75
C GLU A 263 -20.19 14.98 -14.93
N ALA A 264 -20.44 15.20 -13.63
CA ALA A 264 -19.48 15.85 -12.74
C ALA A 264 -18.19 15.03 -12.56
N HIS A 265 -18.30 13.69 -12.54
CA HIS A 265 -17.15 12.81 -12.43
C HIS A 265 -16.29 12.84 -13.71
N LEU A 266 -16.92 12.85 -14.89
CA LEU A 266 -16.21 12.99 -16.16
C LEU A 266 -15.51 14.34 -16.31
N GLU A 267 -16.14 15.43 -15.85
CA GLU A 267 -15.52 16.76 -15.83
C GLU A 267 -14.31 16.81 -14.88
N ARG A 268 -14.40 16.13 -13.73
CA ARG A 268 -13.27 16.02 -12.80
C ARG A 268 -12.12 15.22 -13.39
N ILE A 269 -12.39 14.10 -14.06
CA ILE A 269 -11.39 13.30 -14.77
C ILE A 269 -10.70 14.13 -15.85
N ALA A 270 -11.46 14.86 -16.66
CA ALA A 270 -10.90 15.72 -17.70
C ALA A 270 -9.99 16.81 -17.13
N THR A 271 -10.41 17.44 -16.03
CA THR A 271 -9.62 18.47 -15.32
C THR A 271 -8.31 17.90 -14.78
N LEU A 272 -8.38 16.76 -14.08
CA LEU A 272 -7.21 16.09 -13.52
C LEU A 272 -6.24 15.62 -14.61
N THR A 273 -6.76 15.19 -15.75
CA THR A 273 -5.93 14.77 -16.89
C THR A 273 -5.14 15.95 -17.45
N ALA A 274 -5.79 17.11 -17.60
CA ALA A 274 -5.12 18.33 -18.06
C ALA A 274 -4.07 18.84 -17.05
N GLU A 275 -4.35 18.76 -15.74
CA GLU A 275 -3.39 19.09 -14.69
C GLU A 275 -2.17 18.16 -14.70
N LEU A 276 -2.39 16.85 -14.85
CA LEU A 276 -1.31 15.86 -14.97
C LEU A 276 -0.41 16.13 -16.17
N GLU A 277 -0.99 16.43 -17.34
CA GLU A 277 -0.22 16.76 -18.55
C GLU A 277 0.60 18.05 -18.37
N ALA A 278 0.05 19.06 -17.69
CA ALA A 278 0.76 20.30 -17.39
C ALA A 278 1.93 20.07 -16.44
N VAL A 279 1.73 19.28 -15.37
CA VAL A 279 2.78 18.92 -14.41
C VAL A 279 3.87 18.08 -15.08
N ALA A 280 3.51 17.12 -15.93
CA ALA A 280 4.47 16.32 -16.70
C ALA A 280 5.35 17.21 -17.59
N THR A 281 4.74 18.18 -18.27
CA THR A 281 5.47 19.14 -19.13
C THR A 281 6.45 19.98 -18.30
N GLU A 282 6.05 20.45 -17.12
CA GLU A 282 6.93 21.24 -16.25
C GLU A 282 8.06 20.39 -15.67
N ASN A 283 7.81 19.12 -15.33
CA ASN A 283 8.85 18.19 -14.91
C ASN A 283 9.90 17.96 -16.00
N GLU A 284 9.48 17.77 -17.26
CA GLU A 284 10.43 17.66 -18.39
C GLU A 284 11.28 18.93 -18.53
N ARG A 285 10.67 20.12 -18.35
CA ARG A 285 11.38 21.40 -18.38
C ARG A 285 12.43 21.50 -17.28
N LEU A 286 12.05 21.16 -16.04
CA LEU A 286 12.95 21.21 -14.88
C LEU A 286 14.09 20.20 -14.99
N GLN A 287 13.82 19.00 -15.51
CA GLN A 287 14.85 18.00 -15.79
C GLN A 287 15.87 18.51 -16.82
N ALA A 288 15.41 19.15 -17.89
CA ALA A 288 16.30 19.75 -18.89
C ALA A 288 17.15 20.89 -18.30
N GLU A 289 16.56 21.74 -17.45
CA GLU A 289 17.27 22.81 -16.75
C GLU A 289 18.32 22.27 -15.78
N LEU A 290 17.97 21.23 -15.01
CA LEU A 290 18.90 20.55 -14.10
C LEU A 290 20.08 19.91 -14.85
N GLN A 291 19.83 19.26 -15.98
CA GLN A 291 20.90 18.68 -16.82
C GLN A 291 21.83 19.76 -17.38
N ALA A 292 21.28 20.91 -17.80
CA ALA A 292 22.07 22.04 -18.27
C ALA A 292 22.98 22.58 -17.14
N GLU A 293 22.44 22.72 -15.92
CA GLU A 293 23.20 23.20 -14.78
C GLU A 293 24.27 22.20 -14.30
N ARG A 294 23.96 20.88 -14.29
CA ARG A 294 24.95 19.82 -14.04
C ARG A 294 26.11 19.89 -15.03
N THR A 295 25.80 20.05 -16.32
CA THR A 295 26.81 20.22 -17.38
C THR A 295 27.66 21.47 -17.16
N ARG A 296 27.03 22.57 -16.72
CA ARG A 296 27.72 23.83 -16.41
C ARG A 296 28.67 23.68 -15.23
N ARG A 297 28.24 23.02 -14.15
CA ARG A 297 29.07 22.73 -12.97
C ARG A 297 30.26 21.85 -13.33
N GLN A 298 30.05 20.78 -14.09
CA GLN A 298 31.13 19.90 -14.51
C GLN A 298 32.20 20.63 -15.35
N LYS A 299 31.77 21.52 -16.27
CA LYS A 299 32.71 22.37 -17.03
C LYS A 299 33.49 23.32 -16.12
N PHE A 300 32.83 23.86 -15.09
CA PHE A 300 33.47 24.75 -14.13
C PHE A 300 34.52 24.00 -13.30
N GLU A 301 34.18 22.83 -12.78
CA GLU A 301 35.10 21.95 -12.04
C GLU A 301 36.32 21.56 -12.87
N GLN A 302 36.13 21.13 -14.11
CA GLN A 302 37.24 20.83 -15.03
C GLN A 302 38.16 22.03 -15.24
N ARG A 303 37.60 23.24 -15.31
CA ARG A 303 38.38 24.48 -15.45
C ARG A 303 39.16 24.82 -14.18
N VAL A 304 38.55 24.62 -13.01
CA VAL A 304 39.21 24.81 -11.72
C VAL A 304 40.36 23.80 -11.56
N GLU A 305 40.15 22.53 -11.89
CA GLU A 305 41.20 21.51 -11.86
C GLU A 305 42.36 21.84 -12.80
N ALA A 306 42.07 22.29 -14.02
CA ALA A 306 43.10 22.68 -14.99
C ALA A 306 43.96 23.83 -14.46
N LEU A 307 43.33 24.87 -13.91
CA LEU A 307 44.04 26.02 -13.30
C LEU A 307 44.88 25.59 -12.10
N THR A 308 44.37 24.67 -11.28
CA THR A 308 45.07 24.15 -10.10
C THR A 308 46.30 23.31 -10.50
N ARG A 309 46.19 22.49 -11.55
CA ARG A 309 47.34 21.74 -12.11
C ARG A 309 48.41 22.67 -12.66
N ASP A 310 48.02 23.71 -13.41
CA ASP A 310 48.96 24.68 -13.99
C ASP A 310 49.72 25.46 -12.90
N GLN A 311 49.05 25.90 -11.84
CA GLN A 311 49.71 26.54 -10.68
C GLN A 311 50.70 25.60 -9.98
N THR A 312 50.34 24.33 -9.82
CA THR A 312 51.20 23.33 -9.16
C THR A 312 52.45 23.04 -10.01
N GLN A 313 52.32 22.96 -11.34
CA GLN A 313 53.45 22.78 -12.25
C GLN A 313 54.36 24.01 -12.29
N GLN A 314 53.81 25.23 -12.30
CA GLN A 314 54.60 26.46 -12.23
C GLN A 314 55.36 26.59 -10.89
N SER A 315 54.72 26.23 -9.77
CA SER A 315 55.36 26.23 -8.45
C SER A 315 56.53 25.23 -8.39
N ASN A 316 56.33 24.00 -8.86
CA ASN A 316 57.37 22.98 -8.86
C ASN A 316 58.52 23.29 -9.84
N GLY A 317 58.22 23.89 -11.00
CA GLY A 317 59.22 24.39 -11.93
C GLY A 317 60.07 25.52 -11.35
N SER A 318 59.43 26.47 -10.65
CA SER A 318 60.14 27.60 -10.02
C SER A 318 61.04 27.17 -8.85
N ILE A 319 60.67 26.12 -8.11
CA ILE A 319 61.49 25.55 -7.03
C ILE A 319 62.71 24.80 -7.60
N LEU A 320 62.52 24.04 -8.68
CA LEU A 320 63.61 23.29 -9.33
C LEU A 320 64.66 24.22 -10.01
N ASP A 321 64.24 25.36 -10.54
CA ASP A 321 65.16 26.35 -11.11
C ASP A 321 65.94 27.14 -10.04
N TRP A 322 65.41 27.27 -8.81
CA TRP A 322 66.14 27.88 -7.69
C TRP A 322 67.29 26.98 -7.19
N PHE A 323 67.13 25.66 -7.25
CA PHE A 323 68.17 24.69 -6.87
C PHE A 323 69.30 24.51 -7.89
N ARG A 324 69.19 25.07 -9.11
CA ARG A 324 70.19 24.96 -10.19
C ARG A 324 71.12 26.17 -10.34
N ARG A 325 71.02 27.18 -9.47
CA ARG A 325 71.90 28.36 -9.46
C ARG A 325 72.92 28.32 -8.33
#